data_AF-A0AAD0RZH1-F1
#
_entry.id   AF-A0AAD0RZH1-F1
#
_cell.length_a   1.000
_cell.length_b   1.000
_cell.length_c   1.000
_cell.angle_alpha   90.00
_cell.angle_beta   90.00
_cell.angle_gamma   90.00
#
_symmetry.space_group_name_H-M   'P 1'
#
loop_
_entity.id
_entity.type
_entity.pdbx_description
1 polymer ?
#
loop_
_entity_poly.entity_id
_entity_poly.type
_entity_poly.pdbx_seq_one_letter_code
_entity_poly.pdbx_strand_id
1 'polypeptide(L)' 'MKDDNFVLLTALQLSGGAKPKKWQFEYGLKLLNRYINQRKVLGLDVTGLMEEYREAYKNIY' A
#
# COMPACT_ATOMS: atom_id res chain seq x y z
N MET A 1 -7.49 1.00 8.92
CA MET A 1 -6.11 0.64 8.55
C MET A 1 -5.27 0.71 9.80
N LYS A 2 -4.32 -0.21 9.99
CA LYS A 2 -3.29 -0.03 11.03
C LYS A 2 -2.40 1.17 10.67
N ASP A 3 -1.85 1.83 11.68
CA ASP A 3 -1.07 3.06 11.52
C ASP A 3 0.29 2.83 10.81
N ASP A 4 0.71 1.57 10.66
CA ASP A 4 1.93 1.11 9.99
C ASP A 4 1.70 0.61 8.56
N ASN A 5 0.49 0.76 8.01
CA ASN A 5 0.17 0.31 6.66
C ASN A 5 0.98 1.09 5.60
N PHE A 6 1.73 0.38 4.76
CA PHE A 6 2.56 0.88 3.68
C PHE A 6 1.84 1.88 2.78
N VAL A 7 0.57 1.63 2.45
CA VAL A 7 -0.24 2.51 1.60
C VAL A 7 -0.52 3.84 2.30
N LEU A 8 -0.85 3.79 3.60
CA LEU A 8 -1.07 4.99 4.42
C LEU A 8 0.23 5.79 4.58
N LEU A 9 1.34 5.12 4.91
CA LEU A 9 2.65 5.74 5.06
C LEU A 9 3.11 6.40 3.77
N THR A 10 2.93 5.72 2.64
CA THR A 10 3.23 6.28 1.30
C THR A 10 2.36 7.50 1.02
N ALA A 11 1.05 7.42 1.31
CA ALA A 11 0.14 8.53 1.08
C ALA A 11 0.50 9.75 1.93
N LEU A 12 0.89 9.54 3.20
CA LEU A 12 1.37 10.57 4.12
C LEU A 12 2.70 11.19 3.65
N GLN A 13 3.63 10.39 3.14
CA GLN A 13 4.86 10.92 2.55
C GLN A 13 4.56 11.82 1.35
N LEU A 14 3.69 11.37 0.44
CA LEU A 14 3.31 12.15 -0.75
C LEU A 14 2.54 13.42 -0.41
N SER A 15 1.84 13.46 0.72
CA SER A 15 1.11 14.65 1.19
C SER A 15 1.97 15.60 2.03
N GLY A 16 3.23 15.24 2.30
CA GLY A 16 4.09 16.00 3.21
C GLY A 16 3.60 15.98 4.66
N GLY A 17 2.95 14.90 5.08
CA GLY A 17 2.37 14.74 6.42
C GLY A 17 0.99 15.36 6.60
N ALA A 18 0.46 16.07 5.60
CA ALA A 18 -0.92 16.56 5.61
C ALA A 18 -1.93 15.42 5.35
N LYS A 19 -3.23 15.69 5.54
CA LYS A 19 -4.29 14.72 5.21
C LYS A 19 -4.18 14.28 3.73
N PRO A 20 -3.95 12.99 3.44
CA PRO A 20 -3.73 12.57 2.07
C PRO A 20 -5.01 12.60 1.22
N LYS A 21 -4.84 12.87 -0.07
CA LYS A 21 -5.87 12.83 -1.12
C LYS A 21 -5.99 11.41 -1.67
N LYS A 22 -7.16 11.08 -2.24
CA LYS A 22 -7.47 9.75 -2.79
C LYS A 22 -6.36 9.23 -3.74
N TRP A 23 -5.87 10.05 -4.65
CA TRP A 23 -4.85 9.63 -5.62
C TRP A 23 -3.52 9.20 -4.96
N GLN A 24 -3.18 9.74 -3.78
CA GLN A 24 -1.95 9.39 -3.05
C GLN A 24 -2.07 7.99 -2.44
N PHE A 25 -3.26 7.65 -1.93
CA PHE A 25 -3.58 6.28 -1.51
C PHE A 25 -3.57 5.31 -2.70
N GLU A 26 -4.15 5.68 -3.84
CA GLU A 26 -4.12 4.86 -5.06
C GLU A 26 -2.69 4.65 -5.56
N TYR A 27 -1.81 5.64 -5.40
CA TYR A 27 -0.39 5.50 -5.74
C TYR A 27 0.31 4.50 -4.79
N GLY A 28 0.06 4.58 -3.48
CA GLY A 28 0.55 3.61 -2.51
C GLY A 28 0.11 2.18 -2.82
N LEU A 29 -1.15 1.97 -3.21
CA LEU A 29 -1.66 0.67 -3.67
C LEU A 29 -0.89 0.15 -4.89
N LYS A 30 -0.66 0.99 -5.89
CA LYS A 30 0.10 0.61 -7.10
C LYS A 30 1.54 0.21 -6.75
N LEU A 31 2.19 0.92 -5.85
CA LEU A 31 3.53 0.58 -5.37
C LEU A 31 3.55 -0.75 -4.61
N LEU A 32 2.61 -0.96 -3.69
CA LEU A 32 2.51 -2.21 -2.93
C LEU A 32 2.30 -3.40 -3.87
N ASN A 33 1.40 -3.28 -4.85
CA ASN A 33 1.18 -4.33 -5.85
C ASN A 33 2.45 -4.62 -6.67
N ARG A 34 3.19 -3.58 -7.07
CA ARG A 34 4.47 -3.75 -7.78
C ARG A 34 5.48 -4.51 -6.92
N TYR A 35 5.60 -4.16 -5.64
CA TYR A 35 6.51 -4.82 -4.71
C TYR A 35 6.12 -6.30 -4.48
N ILE A 36 4.83 -6.59 -4.30
CA ILE A 36 4.32 -7.97 -4.21
C ILE A 36 4.70 -8.76 -5.46
N ASN A 37 4.49 -8.21 -6.65
CA ASN A 37 4.80 -8.90 -7.89
C ASN A 37 6.30 -9.18 -8.03
N GLN A 38 7.16 -8.26 -7.62
CA GLN A 38 8.61 -8.49 -7.58
C GLN A 38 8.98 -9.64 -6.63
N ARG A 39 8.42 -9.66 -5.42
CA ARG A 39 8.67 -10.73 -4.45
C ARG A 39 8.19 -12.10 -4.91
N LYS A 40 7.02 -12.15 -5.58
CA LYS A 40 6.49 -13.39 -6.19
C LYS A 40 7.47 -13.97 -7.21
N VAL A 41 8.05 -13.14 -8.07
CA VAL A 41 9.04 -13.56 -9.07
C VAL A 41 10.29 -14.15 -8.40
N LEU A 42 10.65 -13.63 -7.22
CA LEU A 42 11.79 -14.12 -6.43
C LEU A 42 11.45 -15.34 -5.55
N GLY A 43 10.22 -15.87 -5.60
CA GLY A 43 9.78 -16.99 -4.76
C GLY A 43 9.70 -16.65 -3.27
N LEU A 44 9.61 -15.35 -2.92
CA LEU A 44 9.52 -14.89 -1.54
C LEU A 44 8.08 -14.90 -1.04
N ASP A 45 7.89 -15.11 0.27
CA ASP A 45 6.57 -14.98 0.87
C ASP A 45 6.01 -13.55 0.72
N VAL A 46 4.73 -13.50 0.39
CA VAL A 46 3.93 -12.30 0.14
C VAL A 46 2.58 -12.32 0.85
N THR A 47 2.31 -13.32 1.69
CA THR A 47 0.99 -13.52 2.32
C THR A 47 0.55 -12.27 3.09
N GLY A 48 1.40 -11.77 4.00
CA GLY A 48 1.10 -10.54 4.76
C GLY A 48 0.94 -9.29 3.88
N LEU A 49 1.74 -9.15 2.82
CA LEU A 49 1.63 -8.02 1.89
C LEU A 49 0.33 -8.06 1.08
N MET A 50 -0.14 -9.26 0.71
CA MET A 50 -1.41 -9.45 0.02
C MET A 50 -2.61 -9.16 0.93
N GLU A 51 -2.54 -9.51 2.21
CA GLU A 51 -3.55 -9.12 3.21
C GLU A 51 -3.59 -7.60 3.36
N GLU A 52 -2.44 -6.98 3.54
CA GLU A 52 -2.30 -5.53 3.65
C GLU A 52 -2.84 -4.81 2.41
N TYR A 53 -2.56 -5.32 1.22
CA TYR A 53 -3.10 -4.79 -0.04
C TYR A 53 -4.63 -4.86 -0.07
N ARG A 54 -5.22 -6.00 0.34
CA ARG A 54 -6.68 -6.19 0.38
C ARG A 54 -7.34 -5.24 1.40
N GLU A 55 -6.74 -5.08 2.57
CA GLU A 55 -7.23 -4.14 3.58
C GLU A 55 -7.16 -2.70 3.08
N ALA A 56 -6.03 -2.29 2.48
CA ALA A 56 -5.88 -0.95 1.94
C ALA A 56 -6.91 -0.69 0.83
N TYR A 57 -7.11 -1.65 -0.08
CA TYR A 57 -8.07 -1.54 -1.17
C TYR A 57 -9.51 -1.30 -0.67
N LYS A 58 -9.97 -2.08 0.30
CA LYS A 58 -11.33 -1.94 0.91
C LYS A 58 -11.55 -0.62 1.63
N ASN A 59 -10.49 0.03 2.11
CA ASN A 59 -10.62 1.30 2.82
C ASN A 59 -10.57 2.51 1.86
N ILE A 60 -10.16 2.30 0.60
CA ILE A 60 -10.06 3.35 -0.44
C ILE A 60 -11.28 3.33 -1.38
N TYR A 61 -11.87 2.16 -1.59
CA TYR A 61 -13.04 1.90 -2.44
C TYR A 61 -14.17 1.28 -1.63
#